data_AF-A0A1M6HS51-F1
#
_entry.id   AF-A0A1M6HS51-F1
#
_cell.length_a   1.000
_cell.length_b   1.000
_cell.length_c   1.000
_cell.angle_alpha   90.00
_cell.angle_beta   90.00
_cell.angle_gamma   90.00
#
_symmetry.space_group_name_H-M   'P 1'
#
loop_
_entity.id
_entity.type
_entity.pdbx_description
1 polymer ?
#
loop_
_entity_poly.entity_id
_entity_poly.type
_entity_poly.pdbx_seq_one_letter_code
_entity_poly.pdbx_strand_id
1 'polypeptide(L)'
;MMSPRVIDMVLLFCAVPLLWAAITDFKKRIIPDWTWIAIVLFGGTSAFLLSYPTLPQRIVGFLLPGVCLFILAIKYGGVGGGDIKLTAAMGFCFGLYGLTAILFFALPPAYLYAKATRQRSVPLAAFLCIGFFVYIGALYMLA
;
A
#
# COMPACT_ATOMS: atom_id res chain seq x y z
N MET A 1 -15.80 -15.88 15.79
CA MET A 1 -14.82 -16.50 14.88
C MET A 1 -15.16 -16.08 13.46
N MET A 2 -14.25 -15.37 12.80
CA MET A 2 -14.50 -14.74 11.49
C MET A 2 -14.44 -15.79 10.36
N SER A 3 -15.16 -15.56 9.26
CA SER A 3 -15.04 -16.38 8.06
C SER A 3 -13.76 -15.98 7.30
N PRO A 4 -12.77 -16.89 7.13
CA PRO A 4 -11.55 -16.63 6.36
C PRO A 4 -11.83 -16.01 4.98
N ARG A 5 -12.98 -16.37 4.40
CA ARG A 5 -13.44 -15.93 3.08
C ARG A 5 -13.54 -14.41 2.93
N VAL A 6 -13.93 -13.68 3.97
CA VAL A 6 -14.09 -12.21 3.88
C VAL A 6 -12.72 -11.53 3.79
N ILE A 7 -11.74 -12.04 4.54
CA ILE A 7 -10.36 -11.55 4.49
C ILE A 7 -9.76 -11.85 3.11
N ASP A 8 -9.92 -13.09 2.63
CA ASP A 8 -9.44 -13.50 1.30
C ASP A 8 -10.02 -12.61 0.18
N MET A 9 -11.32 -12.29 0.26
CA MET A 9 -11.96 -11.38 -0.69
C MET A 9 -11.37 -9.97 -0.66
N VAL A 10 -11.20 -9.38 0.53
CA VAL A 10 -10.60 -8.03 0.66
C VAL A 10 -9.18 -8.01 0.09
N LEU A 11 -8.38 -9.04 0.37
CA LEU A 11 -7.02 -9.16 -0.17
C LEU A 11 -7.02 -9.24 -1.70
N LEU A 12 -7.90 -10.06 -2.27
CA LEU A 12 -8.02 -10.23 -3.72
C LEU A 12 -8.50 -8.95 -4.42
N PHE A 13 -9.48 -8.25 -3.82
CA PHE A 13 -9.98 -6.98 -4.35
C PHE A 13 -8.93 -5.86 -4.27
N CYS A 14 -8.06 -5.84 -3.25
CA CYS A 14 -6.94 -4.91 -3.18
C CYS A 14 -5.78 -5.27 -4.13
N ALA A 15 -5.60 -6.55 -4.46
CA ALA A 15 -4.51 -7.00 -5.33
C ALA A 15 -4.63 -6.44 -6.75
N VAL A 16 -5.84 -6.40 -7.32
CA VAL A 16 -6.10 -5.93 -8.70
C VAL A 16 -5.71 -4.46 -8.92
N PRO A 17 -6.22 -3.47 -8.15
CA PRO A 17 -5.83 -2.07 -8.30
C PRO A 17 -4.35 -1.85 -7.98
N LEU A 18 -3.78 -2.61 -7.03
CA LEU A 18 -2.37 -2.50 -6.69
C LEU A 18 -1.45 -3.03 -7.80
N LEU A 19 -1.78 -4.15 -8.42
CA LEU A 19 -1.09 -4.67 -9.60
C LEU A 19 -1.17 -3.67 -10.76
N TRP A 20 -2.34 -3.07 -10.99
CA TRP A 20 -2.49 -2.08 -12.04
C TRP A 20 -1.67 -0.82 -11.77
N ALA A 21 -1.66 -0.35 -10.53
CA ALA A 21 -0.81 0.75 -10.09
C ALA A 21 0.67 0.42 -10.32
N ALA A 22 1.12 -0.78 -9.92
CA ALA A 22 2.49 -1.24 -10.12
C ALA A 22 2.91 -1.29 -11.60
N ILE A 23 2.06 -1.85 -12.48
CA ILE A 23 2.35 -1.94 -13.92
C ILE A 23 2.41 -0.55 -14.55
N THR A 24 1.47 0.34 -14.19
CA THR A 24 1.39 1.68 -14.77
C THR A 24 2.52 2.57 -14.23
N ASP A 25 2.87 2.44 -12.96
CA ASP A 25 4.00 3.12 -12.34
C ASP A 25 5.31 2.67 -12.98
N PHE A 26 5.53 1.36 -13.16
CA PHE A 26 6.74 0.85 -13.80
C PHE A 26 6.90 1.32 -15.26
N LYS A 27 5.79 1.36 -16.03
CA LYS A 27 5.82 1.74 -17.46
C LYS A 27 5.80 3.25 -17.70
N LYS A 28 4.97 3.98 -16.97
CA LYS A 28 4.59 5.37 -17.25
C LYS A 28 4.91 6.33 -16.12
N ARG A 29 5.32 5.85 -14.95
CA ARG A 29 5.56 6.67 -13.74
C ARG A 29 4.33 7.46 -13.30
N ILE A 30 3.14 6.91 -13.57
CA ILE A 30 1.85 7.51 -13.24
C ILE A 30 1.01 6.44 -12.55
N ILE A 31 0.43 6.80 -11.41
CA ILE A 31 -0.52 5.95 -10.68
C ILE A 31 -1.94 6.46 -10.99
N PRO A 32 -2.79 5.68 -11.68
CA PRO A 32 -4.16 6.08 -11.99
C PRO A 32 -4.99 6.29 -10.74
N ASP A 33 -5.79 7.37 -10.71
CA ASP A 33 -6.53 7.73 -9.50
C ASP A 33 -7.54 6.66 -9.04
N TRP A 34 -8.09 5.90 -9.97
CA TRP A 34 -9.04 4.84 -9.64
C TRP A 34 -8.44 3.74 -8.74
N THR A 35 -7.12 3.55 -8.76
CA THR A 35 -6.45 2.48 -8.00
C THR A 35 -6.52 2.73 -6.49
N TRP A 36 -6.10 3.91 -6.04
CA TRP A 36 -6.17 4.27 -4.62
C TRP A 36 -7.62 4.50 -4.16
N ILE A 37 -8.50 5.00 -5.02
CA ILE A 37 -9.94 5.13 -4.71
C ILE A 37 -10.55 3.74 -4.45
N ALA A 38 -10.28 2.75 -5.31
CA ALA A 38 -10.77 1.39 -5.13
C ALA A 38 -10.28 0.79 -3.81
N ILE A 39 -8.99 0.94 -3.48
CA ILE A 39 -8.42 0.43 -2.22
C ILE A 39 -9.07 1.08 -1.00
N VAL A 40 -9.37 2.38 -1.03
CA VAL A 40 -10.09 3.05 0.07
C VAL A 40 -11.51 2.51 0.20
N LEU A 41 -12.22 2.29 -0.90
CA LEU A 41 -13.58 1.73 -0.87
C LEU A 41 -13.60 0.29 -0.30
N PHE A 42 -12.63 -0.54 -0.69
CA PHE A 42 -12.46 -1.88 -0.13
C PHE A 42 -12.05 -1.83 1.35
N GLY A 43 -11.16 -0.92 1.72
CA GLY A 43 -10.82 -0.65 3.12
C GLY A 43 -12.04 -0.24 3.94
N GLY A 44 -12.89 0.63 3.39
CA GLY A 44 -14.09 1.13 4.05
C GLY A 44 -15.13 0.04 4.26
N THR A 45 -15.44 -0.72 3.20
CA THR A 45 -16.32 -1.90 3.31
C THR A 45 -15.76 -2.93 4.29
N SER A 46 -14.45 -3.18 4.28
CA SER A 46 -13.80 -4.07 5.24
C SER A 46 -13.88 -3.56 6.69
N ALA A 47 -13.96 -2.25 6.93
CA ALA A 47 -14.10 -1.68 8.27
C ALA A 47 -15.48 -1.96 8.90
N PHE A 48 -16.51 -2.14 8.07
CA PHE A 48 -17.84 -2.57 8.53
C PHE A 48 -17.94 -4.08 8.72
N LEU A 49 -17.20 -4.85 7.91
CA LEU A 49 -17.26 -6.32 7.90
C LEU A 49 -16.27 -6.98 8.88
N LEU A 50 -15.16 -6.32 9.19
CA LEU A 50 -14.08 -6.85 10.01
C LEU A 50 -13.86 -5.97 11.25
N SER A 51 -13.79 -6.61 12.43
CA SER A 51 -13.46 -5.92 13.69
C SER A 51 -11.99 -5.51 13.78
N TYR A 52 -11.12 -6.07 12.93
CA TYR A 52 -9.70 -5.76 12.86
C TYR A 52 -9.26 -5.57 11.39
N PRO A 53 -8.37 -4.60 11.07
CA PRO A 53 -7.82 -3.56 11.95
C PRO A 53 -8.89 -2.60 12.47
N THR A 54 -8.72 -2.14 13.71
CA THR A 54 -9.69 -1.26 14.39
C THR A 54 -9.79 0.10 13.69
N LEU A 55 -10.93 0.80 13.82
CA LEU A 55 -11.13 2.11 13.21
C LEU A 55 -9.98 3.11 13.51
N PRO A 56 -9.48 3.23 14.76
CA PRO A 56 -8.33 4.09 15.04
C PRO A 56 -7.06 3.66 14.30
N GLN A 57 -6.78 2.35 14.21
CA GLN A 57 -5.62 1.85 13.48
C GLN A 57 -5.69 2.13 11.97
N ARG A 58 -6.90 2.12 11.39
CA ARG A 58 -7.13 2.49 10.00
C ARG A 58 -6.92 3.98 9.76
N ILE A 59 -7.45 4.83 10.64
CA ILE A 59 -7.26 6.29 10.56
C ILE A 59 -5.79 6.66 10.71
N VAL A 60 -5.10 6.09 11.70
CA VAL A 60 -3.65 6.30 11.89
C VAL A 60 -2.88 5.73 10.70
N GLY A 61 -3.26 4.55 10.22
CA GLY A 61 -2.68 3.93 9.03
C GLY A 61 -2.89 4.78 7.77
N PHE A 62 -3.97 5.55 7.66
CA PHE A 62 -4.17 6.49 6.56
C PHE A 62 -3.32 7.76 6.71
N LEU A 63 -3.45 8.43 7.87
CA LEU A 63 -2.89 9.76 8.09
C LEU A 63 -1.37 9.73 8.25
N LEU A 64 -0.83 8.81 9.05
CA LEU A 64 0.60 8.82 9.37
C LEU A 64 1.50 8.67 8.13
N PRO A 65 1.37 7.62 7.30
CA PRO A 65 2.20 7.49 6.10
C PRO A 65 1.88 8.56 5.06
N GLY A 66 0.61 8.97 4.92
CA GLY A 66 0.21 10.01 3.98
C GLY A 66 0.84 11.36 4.31
N VAL A 67 0.76 11.78 5.57
CA VAL A 67 1.38 13.03 6.05
C VAL A 67 2.91 12.94 5.98
N CYS A 68 3.51 11.82 6.38
CA CYS A 68 4.96 11.63 6.28
C CYS A 68 5.46 11.78 4.84
N LEU A 69 4.83 11.10 3.88
CA LEU A 69 5.21 11.20 2.47
C LEU A 69 4.90 12.58 1.87
N PHE A 70 3.83 13.24 2.32
CA PHE A 70 3.51 14.61 1.90
C PHE A 70 4.55 15.62 2.38
N ILE A 71 5.01 15.51 3.65
CA ILE A 71 6.09 16.34 4.18
C ILE A 71 7.39 16.09 3.40
N LEU A 72 7.71 14.83 3.10
CA LEU A 72 8.87 14.48 2.28
C LEU A 72 8.78 15.06 0.87
N ALA A 73 7.59 15.02 0.25
CA ALA A 73 7.35 15.60 -1.07
C ALA A 73 7.59 17.12 -1.08
N ILE A 74 7.13 17.84 -0.06
CA ILE A 74 7.34 19.30 0.05
C ILE A 74 8.81 19.63 0.31
N LYS A 75 9.47 18.90 1.22
CA LYS A 75 10.81 19.24 1.71
C LYS A 75 11.93 18.82 0.75
N TYR A 76 11.82 17.64 0.15
CA TYR A 76 12.89 17.03 -0.66
C TYR A 76 12.51 16.87 -2.13
N GLY A 77 11.23 17.01 -2.48
CA GLY A 77 10.73 16.69 -3.80
C GLY A 77 10.86 15.18 -4.12
N GLY A 78 10.50 14.82 -5.35
CA GLY A 78 10.74 13.46 -5.87
C GLY A 78 9.75 12.37 -5.44
N VAL A 79 8.84 12.66 -4.51
CA VAL A 79 7.72 11.76 -4.15
C VAL A 79 6.47 12.16 -4.94
N GLY A 80 5.87 11.20 -5.66
CA GLY A 80 4.67 11.45 -6.45
C GLY A 80 3.42 11.60 -5.58
N GLY A 81 2.50 12.47 -6.01
CA GLY A 81 1.17 12.57 -5.37
C GLY A 81 0.40 11.25 -5.39
N GLY A 82 0.58 10.44 -6.44
CA GLY A 82 0.03 9.09 -6.53
C GLY A 82 0.58 8.15 -5.46
N ASP A 83 1.88 8.22 -5.17
CA ASP A 83 2.55 7.38 -4.16
C ASP A 83 2.00 7.67 -2.76
N ILE A 84 1.81 8.96 -2.44
CA ILE A 84 1.24 9.42 -1.18
C ILE A 84 -0.18 8.85 -1.01
N LYS A 85 -1.04 9.05 -2.01
CA LYS A 85 -2.44 8.61 -1.97
C LYS A 85 -2.56 7.09 -1.90
N LEU A 86 -1.76 6.36 -2.68
CA LEU A 86 -1.76 4.90 -2.70
C LEU A 86 -1.28 4.32 -1.36
N THR A 87 -0.19 4.86 -0.80
CA THR A 87 0.34 4.39 0.49
C THR A 87 -0.63 4.69 1.63
N ALA A 88 -1.27 5.87 1.62
CA ALA A 88 -2.33 6.20 2.58
C ALA A 88 -3.54 5.25 2.44
N ALA A 89 -3.99 4.96 1.22
CA ALA A 89 -5.07 4.01 0.97
C ALA A 89 -4.75 2.60 1.48
N MET A 90 -3.53 2.12 1.24
CA MET A 90 -3.06 0.84 1.76
C MET A 90 -3.05 0.83 3.30
N GLY A 91 -2.58 1.91 3.93
CA GLY A 91 -2.61 2.02 5.39
C GLY A 91 -4.01 2.13 5.99
N PHE A 92 -4.97 2.71 5.29
CA PHE A 92 -6.38 2.66 5.69
C PHE A 92 -6.95 1.24 5.62
N CYS A 93 -6.59 0.49 4.57
CA CYS A 93 -7.10 -0.87 4.35
C CYS A 93 -6.49 -1.89 5.32
N PHE A 94 -5.18 -1.83 5.54
CA PHE A 94 -4.41 -2.81 6.32
C PHE A 94 -4.06 -2.36 7.74
N GLY A 95 -4.38 -1.11 8.08
CA GLY A 95 -3.96 -0.49 9.33
C GLY A 95 -2.46 -0.20 9.37
N LEU A 96 -2.03 0.48 10.44
CA LEU A 96 -0.63 0.86 10.60
C LEU A 96 0.33 -0.34 10.61
N TYR A 97 0.00 -1.40 11.35
CA TYR A 97 0.88 -2.57 11.48
C TYR A 97 1.01 -3.35 10.17
N GLY A 98 -0.12 -3.59 9.48
CA GLY A 98 -0.12 -4.25 8.18
C GLY A 98 0.68 -3.46 7.15
N LEU A 99 0.46 -2.14 7.06
CA LEU A 99 1.26 -1.29 6.18
C LEU A 99 2.75 -1.30 6.55
N THR A 100 3.08 -1.29 7.84
CA THR A 100 4.49 -1.32 8.28
C THR A 100 5.17 -2.60 7.80
N ALA A 101 4.51 -3.76 7.90
CA ALA A 101 5.03 -5.01 7.36
C ALA A 101 5.18 -4.96 5.83
N ILE A 102 4.19 -4.43 5.11
CA ILE A 102 4.24 -4.27 3.65
C ILE A 102 5.42 -3.37 3.25
N LEU A 103 5.60 -2.23 3.90
CA LEU A 103 6.72 -1.30 3.65
C LEU A 103 8.06 -1.92 4.01
N PHE A 104 8.14 -2.71 5.09
CA PHE A 104 9.35 -3.42 5.49
C PHE A 104 9.88 -4.34 4.37
N PHE A 105 8.99 -5.02 3.66
CA PHE A 105 9.36 -5.85 2.50
C PHE A 105 9.54 -5.04 1.20
N ALA A 106 8.86 -3.91 1.05
CA ALA A 106 8.92 -3.07 -0.15
C ALA A 106 10.19 -2.20 -0.21
N LEU A 107 10.63 -1.63 0.91
CA LEU A 107 11.70 -0.62 0.93
C LEU A 107 13.10 -1.16 0.60
N PRO A 108 13.54 -2.34 1.07
CA PRO A 108 14.86 -2.86 0.71
C PRO A 108 15.08 -3.04 -0.80
N PRO A 109 14.19 -3.71 -1.57
CA PRO A 109 14.36 -3.80 -3.02
C PRO A 109 14.21 -2.44 -3.70
N ALA A 110 13.36 -1.54 -3.21
CA ALA A 110 13.25 -0.18 -3.72
C ALA A 110 14.57 0.60 -3.59
N TYR A 111 15.22 0.51 -2.42
CA TYR A 111 16.50 1.14 -2.15
C TYR A 111 17.62 0.55 -3.01
N LEU A 112 17.69 -0.78 -3.13
CA LEU A 112 18.66 -1.44 -3.99
C LEU A 112 18.48 -1.04 -5.46
N TYR A 113 17.24 -0.96 -5.94
CA TYR A 113 16.92 -0.53 -7.29
C TYR A 113 17.33 0.93 -7.53
N ALA A 114 17.03 1.83 -6.60
CA ALA A 114 17.43 3.23 -6.67
C ALA A 114 18.96 3.38 -6.78
N LYS A 115 19.70 2.61 -5.97
CA LYS A 115 21.16 2.61 -5.97
C LYS A 115 21.75 2.03 -7.25
N ALA A 116 21.20 0.92 -7.75
CA ALA A 116 21.68 0.24 -8.94
C ALA A 116 21.41 1.05 -10.22
N THR A 117 20.23 1.66 -10.33
CA THR A 117 19.83 2.41 -11.53
C THR A 117 20.23 3.88 -11.50
N ARG A 118 20.70 4.38 -10.35
CA ARG A 118 21.00 5.82 -10.09
C ARG A 118 19.84 6.75 -10.47
N GLN A 119 18.62 6.24 -10.51
CA GLN A 119 17.44 7.04 -10.85
C GLN A 119 16.94 7.80 -9.63
N ARG A 120 16.59 9.08 -9.84
CA ARG A 120 15.95 9.90 -8.80
C ARG A 120 14.50 9.48 -8.50
N SER A 121 13.83 8.84 -9.45
CA SER A 121 12.43 8.41 -9.32
C SER A 121 12.32 6.89 -9.27
N VAL A 122 11.92 6.36 -8.13
CA VAL A 122 11.74 4.92 -7.88
C VAL A 122 10.26 4.58 -8.04
N PRO A 123 9.90 3.48 -8.74
CA PRO A 123 8.50 3.12 -8.92
C PRO A 123 7.96 2.52 -7.61
N LEU A 124 7.55 3.38 -6.68
CA LEU A 124 7.19 2.98 -5.32
C LEU A 124 5.99 2.02 -5.33
N ALA A 125 5.01 2.23 -6.21
CA ALA A 125 3.83 1.35 -6.29
C ALA A 125 4.21 -0.08 -6.69
N ALA A 126 5.22 -0.25 -7.54
CA ALA A 126 5.71 -1.58 -7.91
C ALA A 126 6.33 -2.31 -6.71
N PHE A 127 7.14 -1.62 -5.90
CA PHE A 127 7.72 -2.22 -4.69
C PHE A 127 6.68 -2.43 -3.59
N LEU A 128 5.71 -1.52 -3.46
CA LEU A 128 4.59 -1.66 -2.53
C LEU A 128 3.75 -2.89 -2.87
N CYS A 129 3.56 -3.17 -4.17
CA CYS A 129 2.90 -4.38 -4.65
C CYS A 129 3.66 -5.66 -4.29
N ILE A 130 4.99 -5.67 -4.46
CA ILE A 130 5.83 -6.80 -4.03
C ILE A 130 5.69 -7.01 -2.52
N GLY A 131 5.81 -5.95 -1.72
CA GLY A 131 5.66 -6.02 -0.26
C GLY A 131 4.29 -6.55 0.17
N PHE A 132 3.23 -6.18 -0.56
CA PHE A 132 1.87 -6.67 -0.32
C PHE A 132 1.73 -8.18 -0.54
N PHE A 133 2.25 -8.71 -1.64
CA PHE A 133 2.21 -10.15 -1.89
C PHE A 133 3.05 -10.96 -0.88
N VAL A 134 4.21 -10.42 -0.47
CA VAL A 134 5.03 -11.05 0.57
C VAL A 134 4.29 -11.04 1.91
N TYR A 135 3.66 -9.92 2.28
CA TYR A 135 2.85 -9.81 3.49
C TYR A 135 1.70 -10.83 3.50
N ILE A 136 0.97 -10.97 2.39
CA ILE A 136 -0.08 -11.98 2.26
C ILE A 136 0.49 -13.38 2.43
N GLY A 137 1.58 -13.72 1.74
CA GLY A 137 2.21 -15.03 1.85
C GLY A 137 2.64 -15.35 3.27
N ALA A 138 3.24 -14.38 3.98
CA ALA A 138 3.61 -14.53 5.38
C ALA A 138 2.39 -14.71 6.29
N LEU A 139 1.30 -14.00 6.02
CA LEU A 139 0.05 -14.12 6.79
C LEU A 139 -0.55 -15.52 6.66
N TYR A 140 -0.53 -16.12 5.47
CA TYR A 140 -1.01 -17.50 5.26
C TYR A 140 -0.06 -18.58 5.77
N MET A 141 1.25 -18.31 5.88
CA MET A 141 2.19 -19.27 6.48
C MET A 141 2.11 -19.31 8.00
N LEU A 142 1.67 -18.23 8.64
CA LEU A 142 1.61 -18.08 10.09
C LEU A 142 0.20 -18.31 10.69
N ALA A 143 -0.82 -18.47 9.85
CA ALA A 143 -2.22 -18.70 10.22
C ALA A 143 -2.58 -20.18 10.19
#